data_AF-A0A7L6RTL2-F1
#
_entry.id   AF-A0A7L6RTL2-F1
#
_cell.length_a   1.000
_cell.length_b   1.000
_cell.length_c   1.000
_cell.angle_alpha   90.00
_cell.angle_beta   90.00
_cell.angle_gamma   90.00
#
_symmetry.space_group_name_H-M   'P 1'
#
loop_
_entity.id
_entity.type
_entity.pdbx_description
1 polymer ?
#
loop_
_entity_poly.entity_id
_entity_poly.type
_entity_poly.pdbx_seq_one_letter_code
_entity_poly.pdbx_strand_id
1 'polypeptide(L)'
;MEWLVKKSCCNKQVNRHVLMLCDAGGAIKMIAEVKSDFTVKVGDLLSPLQNALYCINREKLHTVKVLSASSYSPDEWERQCQSAGKTQ
;
A
#
# COMPACT_ATOMS: atom_id res chain seq x y z
N MET A 1 -12.57 4.15 4.68
CA MET A 1 -12.02 3.22 5.67
C MET A 1 -10.54 3.55 5.86
N GLU A 2 -10.05 3.64 7.09
CA GLU A 2 -8.62 3.82 7.38
C GLU A 2 -7.91 2.45 7.35
N TRP A 3 -6.66 2.42 6.92
CA TRP A 3 -5.85 1.20 6.78
C TRP A 3 -4.50 1.33 7.46
N LEU A 4 -4.07 0.31 8.18
CA LEU A 4 -2.75 0.22 8.80
C LEU A 4 -1.80 -0.59 7.90
N VAL A 5 -0.64 -0.02 7.59
CA VAL A 5 0.40 -0.71 6.83
C VAL A 5 1.11 -1.73 7.72
N LYS A 6 1.02 -3.01 7.37
CA LYS A 6 1.65 -4.12 8.11
C LYS A 6 2.89 -4.68 7.43
N LYS A 7 2.95 -4.61 6.09
CA LYS A 7 4.15 -4.94 5.30
C LYS A 7 4.27 -3.96 4.14
N SER A 8 5.49 -3.71 3.70
CA SER A 8 5.80 -2.84 2.57
C SER A 8 6.90 -3.48 1.73
N CYS A 9 6.67 -3.58 0.42
CA CYS A 9 7.65 -3.94 -0.59
C CYS A 9 7.76 -2.77 -1.55
N CYS A 10 8.95 -2.21 -1.71
CA CYS A 10 9.17 -1.04 -2.55
C CYS A 10 9.97 -1.41 -3.81
N ASN A 11 9.50 -0.98 -4.98
CA ASN A 11 10.37 -0.85 -6.14
C ASN A 11 10.74 0.61 -6.34
N LYS A 12 12.01 0.92 -6.05
CA LYS A 12 12.59 2.26 -6.17
C LYS A 12 12.65 2.77 -7.61
N GLN A 13 12.59 1.90 -8.63
CA GLN A 13 12.71 2.32 -10.02
C GLN A 13 11.44 2.98 -10.57
N VAL A 14 10.26 2.70 -9.99
CA VAL A 14 8.96 3.11 -10.58
C VAL A 14 8.04 3.87 -9.61
N ASN A 15 8.54 4.27 -8.43
CA ASN A 15 7.74 4.86 -7.34
C ASN A 15 6.49 4.04 -7.00
N ARG A 16 6.59 2.72 -7.14
CA ARG A 16 5.52 1.76 -6.84
C ARG A 16 5.85 0.97 -5.60
N HIS A 17 4.83 0.83 -4.76
CA HIS A 17 4.91 0.11 -3.50
C HIS A 17 3.79 -0.92 -3.47
N VAL A 18 4.11 -2.13 -3.04
CA VAL A 18 3.12 -3.16 -2.69
C VAL A 18 3.00 -3.18 -1.18
N LEU A 19 1.80 -2.91 -0.67
CA LEU A 19 1.53 -2.76 0.75
C LEU A 19 0.58 -3.86 1.22
N MET A 20 0.85 -4.45 2.38
CA MET A 20 -0.14 -5.27 3.08
C MET A 20 -0.86 -4.37 4.07
N LEU A 21 -2.16 -4.23 3.90
CA LEU A 21 -3.02 -3.34 4.66
C LEU A 21 -3.95 -4.14 5.57
N CYS A 22 -4.17 -3.63 6.78
CA CYS A 22 -5.17 -4.13 7.72
C CYS A 22 -6.17 -3.03 8.07
N ASP A 23 -7.44 -3.37 8.21
CA ASP A 23 -8.39 -2.46 8.84
C ASP A 23 -8.07 -2.29 10.34
N ALA A 24 -8.73 -1.33 11.00
CA ALA A 24 -8.51 -1.05 12.41
C ALA A 24 -8.77 -2.26 13.33
N GLY A 25 -9.69 -3.16 12.96
CA GLY A 25 -9.97 -4.39 13.70
C GLY A 25 -9.06 -5.57 13.31
N GLY A 26 -8.28 -5.44 12.24
CA GLY A 26 -7.41 -6.51 11.71
C GLY A 26 -8.15 -7.69 11.08
N ALA A 27 -9.46 -7.61 10.93
CA ALA A 27 -10.31 -8.63 10.34
C ALA A 27 -10.12 -8.72 8.82
N ILE A 28 -9.92 -7.58 8.17
CA ILE A 28 -9.72 -7.46 6.74
C ILE A 28 -8.24 -7.23 6.47
N LYS A 29 -7.67 -8.10 5.64
CA LYS A 29 -6.29 -8.00 5.16
C LYS A 29 -6.31 -7.87 3.64
N MET A 30 -5.67 -6.84 3.14
CA MET A 30 -5.60 -6.53 1.72
C MET A 30 -4.14 -6.38 1.28
N ILE A 31 -3.91 -6.58 0.00
CA ILE A 31 -2.68 -6.19 -0.68
C ILE A 31 -3.06 -5.05 -1.61
N ALA A 32 -2.29 -3.96 -1.58
CA ALA A 32 -2.51 -2.80 -2.44
C ALA A 32 -1.23 -2.43 -3.16
N GLU A 33 -1.30 -2.34 -4.48
CA GLU A 33 -0.28 -1.68 -5.27
C GLU A 33 -0.58 -0.18 -5.28
N VAL A 34 0.38 0.62 -4.86
CA VAL A 34 0.24 2.07 -4.75
C VAL A 34 1.38 2.79 -5.46
N LYS A 35 1.09 3.99 -5.94
CA LYS A 35 2.08 4.96 -6.38
C LYS A 35 2.21 6.05 -5.32
N SER A 36 3.44 6.41 -4.95
CA SER A 36 3.69 7.53 -4.04
C SER A 36 5.05 8.14 -4.31
N ASP A 37 5.14 9.46 -4.15
CA ASP A 37 6.41 10.18 -4.13
C ASP A 37 7.02 10.22 -2.71
N PHE A 38 6.30 9.66 -1.72
CA PHE A 38 6.71 9.58 -0.33
C PHE A 38 7.03 8.15 0.08
N THR A 39 7.91 8.00 1.07
CA THR A 39 8.20 6.68 1.63
C THR A 39 7.06 6.22 2.52
N VAL A 40 6.48 5.05 2.21
CA VAL A 40 5.47 4.39 3.05
C VAL A 40 6.12 3.27 3.87
N LYS A 41 5.97 3.32 5.19
CA LYS A 41 6.58 2.42 6.16
C LYS A 41 5.55 1.56 6.87
N VAL A 42 6.02 0.45 7.44
CA VAL A 42 5.20 -0.36 8.35
C VAL A 42 4.83 0.47 9.57
N GLY A 43 3.55 0.44 9.96
CA GLY A 43 2.99 1.26 11.04
C GLY A 43 2.27 2.51 10.56
N ASP A 44 2.46 2.93 9.29
CA ASP A 44 1.76 4.10 8.76
C ASP A 44 0.25 3.86 8.64
N LEU A 45 -0.52 4.91 8.92
CA LEU A 45 -1.98 4.94 8.79
C LEU A 45 -2.38 5.62 7.48
N LEU A 46 -3.01 4.88 6.59
CA LEU A 46 -3.57 5.41 5.35
C LEU A 46 -5.02 5.81 5.57
N SER A 47 -5.31 7.10 5.46
CA SER A 47 -6.66 7.65 5.62
C SER A 47 -7.23 8.09 4.28
N PRO A 48 -8.49 7.77 3.96
CA PRO A 48 -9.06 8.03 2.65
C PRO A 48 -9.19 9.53 2.40
N LEU A 49 -8.90 9.94 1.17
CA LEU A 49 -9.25 11.25 0.63
C LEU A 49 -10.34 11.06 -0.44
N GLN A 50 -9.99 11.12 -1.72
CA GLN A 50 -10.90 10.95 -2.86
C GLN A 50 -10.22 10.18 -3.99
N ASN A 51 -10.99 9.56 -4.89
CA ASN A 51 -10.46 8.94 -6.12
C ASN A 51 -9.30 7.95 -5.88
N ALA A 52 -9.46 7.06 -4.88
CA ALA A 52 -8.45 6.09 -4.46
C ALA A 52 -7.12 6.71 -3.96
N LEU A 53 -7.13 8.00 -3.62
CA LEU A 53 -6.04 8.69 -2.94
C LEU A 53 -6.22 8.56 -1.43
N TYR A 54 -5.12 8.31 -0.73
CA TYR A 54 -5.04 8.23 0.72
C TYR A 54 -3.92 9.14 1.22
N CYS A 55 -4.11 9.78 2.37
CA CYS A 55 -3.02 10.45 3.07
C CYS A 55 -2.33 9.51 4.07
N ILE A 56 -1.02 9.70 4.23
CA ILE A 56 -0.17 8.97 5.16
C ILE A 56 -0.20 9.70 6.50
N ASN A 57 -0.48 8.98 7.59
CA ASN A 57 -0.52 9.50 8.97
C ASN A 57 -1.38 10.76 9.14
N ARG A 58 -2.48 10.84 8.37
CA ARG A 58 -3.41 12.00 8.32
C ARG A 58 -2.77 13.31 7.82
N GLU A 59 -1.54 13.26 7.30
CA GLU A 59 -0.86 14.39 6.70
C GLU A 59 -1.30 14.57 5.24
N LYS A 60 -2.23 15.51 4.98
CA LYS A 60 -2.90 15.65 3.67
C LYS A 60 -1.97 15.94 2.49
N LEU A 61 -0.74 16.42 2.74
CA LEU A 61 0.28 16.66 1.71
C LEU A 61 1.05 15.38 1.34
N HIS A 62 1.11 14.39 2.24
CA HIS A 62 1.80 13.12 2.02
C HIS A 62 0.78 12.08 1.59
N THR A 63 0.77 11.75 0.30
CA THR A 63 -0.29 10.93 -0.29
C THR A 63 0.23 9.70 -1.02
N VAL A 64 -0.64 8.69 -1.09
CA VAL A 64 -0.48 7.49 -1.90
C VAL A 64 -1.72 7.34 -2.78
N LYS A 65 -1.53 6.93 -4.04
CA LYS A 65 -2.62 6.59 -4.95
C LYS A 65 -2.67 5.08 -5.14
N VAL A 66 -3.79 4.47 -4.79
CA VAL A 66 -4.01 3.04 -5.04
C VAL A 66 -4.22 2.81 -6.53
N LEU A 67 -3.47 1.88 -7.10
CA LEU A 67 -3.54 1.45 -8.49
C LEU A 67 -4.39 0.18 -8.63
N SER A 68 -4.15 -0.78 -7.73
CA SER A 68 -4.87 -2.04 -7.66
C SER A 68 -4.94 -2.52 -6.20
N ALA A 69 -5.93 -3.35 -5.90
CA ALA A 69 -6.09 -3.97 -4.58
C ALA A 69 -6.68 -5.37 -4.70
N SER A 70 -6.21 -6.29 -3.87
CA SER A 70 -6.69 -7.67 -3.78
C SER A 70 -6.78 -8.10 -2.32
N SER A 71 -7.53 -9.18 -2.05
CA SER A 71 -7.49 -9.81 -0.73
C SER A 71 -6.08 -10.34 -0.44
N TYR A 72 -5.72 -10.37 0.84
CA TYR A 72 -4.44 -10.93 1.26
C TYR A 72 -4.46 -12.47 1.19
N SER A 73 -3.48 -13.02 0.49
CA SER A 73 -2.96 -14.37 0.72
C SER A 73 -1.42 -14.32 0.70
N PRO A 74 -0.72 -15.25 1.38
CA PRO A 74 0.74 -15.33 1.33
C PRO A 74 1.29 -15.41 -0.10
N ASP A 75 0.70 -16.28 -0.93
CA ASP A 75 1.14 -16.49 -2.31
C ASP A 75 0.92 -15.25 -3.20
N GLU A 76 -0.22 -14.57 -3.04
CA GLU A 76 -0.52 -13.32 -3.75
C GLU A 76 0.46 -12.21 -3.38
N TRP A 77 0.80 -12.12 -2.08
CA TRP A 77 1.77 -11.14 -1.58
C TRP A 77 3.14 -11.35 -2.23
N GLU A 78 3.64 -12.59 -2.24
CA GLU A 78 4.93 -12.91 -2.85
C GLU A 78 4.92 -12.63 -4.35
N ARG A 79 3.84 -13.01 -5.06
CA ARG A 79 3.70 -12.73 -6.50
C ARG A 79 3.77 -11.23 -6.78
N GLN A 80 3.01 -10.42 -6.04
CA GLN A 80 2.99 -8.97 -6.25
C GLN A 80 4.32 -8.30 -5.86
N CYS A 81 4.98 -8.75 -4.80
CA CYS A 81 6.31 -8.26 -4.43
C CYS A 81 7.35 -8.57 -5.52
N GLN A 82 7.29 -9.76 -6.12
CA GLN A 82 8.19 -10.13 -7.21
C GLN A 82 7.90 -9.36 -8.50
N SER A 83 6.63 -9.17 -8.85
CA SER A 83 6.28 -8.37 -10.04
C SER A 83 6.68 -6.91 -9.87
N ALA A 84 6.57 -6.38 -8.65
CA ALA A 84 7.05 -5.04 -8.34
C ALA A 84 8.54 -4.92 -8.66
N GLY A 85 9.38 -5.93 -8.41
CA GLY A 85 10.81 -5.90 -8.70
C GLY A 85 11.24 -6.27 -10.14
N LYS A 86 10.32 -6.67 -11.02
CA LYS A 86 10.63 -7.27 -12.33
C LYS A 86 10.40 -6.37 -13.56
N THR A 87 10.20 -5.07 -13.37
CA THR A 87 10.16 -4.14 -14.51
C THR A 87 11.59 -3.91 -15.04
N GLN A 88 12.04 -4.79 -15.93
CA GLN A 88 13.15 -4.53 -16.86
C GLN A 88 12.71 -3.53 -17.93
#